data_AF-A0A1F6EF10-F1
#
_entry.id   AF-A0A1F6EF10-F1
#
_cell.length_a   1.000
_cell.length_b   1.000
_cell.length_c   1.000
_cell.angle_alpha   90.00
_cell.angle_beta   90.00
_cell.angle_gamma   90.00
#
_symmetry.space_group_name_H-M   'P 1'
#
loop_
_entity.id
_entity.type
_entity.pdbx_description
1 polymer ?
#
loop_
_entity_poly.entity_id
_entity_poly.type
_entity_poly.pdbx_seq_one_letter_code
_entity_poly.pdbx_strand_id
1 'polypeptide(L)'
;MNRAATFALAGVVIIAGGAYLLYPEEPFVHPLPLIEGDTVASWDFAGAYTGNEELVAKAQAEIARLKKGGDEYTPYIYLVSIANQYELMGDGAYVYEYLGRAAALAPDTGLAWYNLGVLMERLHAYRTALVAYQSAAFVQELTQYVERFEEFKSQHPELAS
;
A
#
# COMPACT_ATOMS: atom_id res chain seq x y z
N MET A 1 -29.15 -34.15 7.76
CA MET A 1 -29.02 -32.95 8.63
C MET A 1 -27.64 -32.36 8.37
N ASN A 2 -27.61 -31.15 7.80
CA ASN A 2 -26.48 -30.21 7.55
C ASN A 2 -25.23 -30.72 6.78
N ARG A 3 -25.04 -30.32 5.51
CA ARG A 3 -24.55 -29.03 4.96
C ARG A 3 -23.01 -28.94 4.96
N ALA A 4 -22.40 -28.94 3.78
CA ALA A 4 -21.68 -27.79 3.22
C ALA A 4 -20.99 -28.18 1.91
N ALA A 5 -21.25 -27.39 0.86
CA ALA A 5 -20.51 -27.40 -0.39
C ALA A 5 -19.15 -26.74 -0.16
N THR A 6 -18.08 -27.32 -0.70
CA THR A 6 -16.76 -26.69 -0.71
C THR A 6 -16.53 -26.11 -2.09
N PHE A 7 -16.44 -24.78 -2.13
CA PHE A 7 -16.11 -24.00 -3.32
C PHE A 7 -14.65 -24.26 -3.73
N ALA A 8 -14.44 -24.59 -5.00
CA ALA A 8 -13.12 -24.54 -5.62
C ALA A 8 -12.80 -23.09 -5.97
N LEU A 9 -11.90 -22.45 -5.22
CA LEU A 9 -11.25 -21.22 -5.65
C LEU A 9 -9.89 -21.59 -6.24
N ALA A 10 -9.80 -21.57 -7.56
CA ALA A 10 -8.55 -21.64 -8.29
C ALA A 10 -7.81 -20.30 -8.09
N GLY A 11 -6.99 -20.21 -7.05
CA GLY A 11 -5.99 -19.16 -6.92
C GLY A 11 -4.82 -19.46 -7.86
N VAL A 12 -4.58 -18.58 -8.84
CA VAL A 12 -3.38 -18.63 -9.67
C VAL A 12 -2.18 -18.32 -8.78
N VAL A 13 -1.40 -19.35 -8.47
CA VAL A 13 -0.10 -19.22 -7.79
C VAL A 13 0.94 -18.88 -8.86
N ILE A 14 1.43 -17.64 -8.87
CA ILE A 14 2.68 -17.31 -9.57
C ILE A 14 3.82 -17.85 -8.71
N ILE A 15 4.41 -18.95 -9.15
CA ILE A 15 5.46 -19.68 -8.44
C ILE A 15 6.78 -18.89 -8.55
N ALA A 16 7.17 -18.19 -7.49
CA ALA A 16 8.58 -17.85 -7.25
C ALA A 16 9.21 -19.03 -6.49
N GLY A 17 9.76 -19.97 -7.24
CA GLY A 17 10.29 -21.23 -6.72
C GLY A 17 11.51 -21.07 -5.82
N GLY A 18 11.56 -21.85 -4.74
CA GLY A 18 12.82 -22.25 -4.11
C GLY A 18 12.82 -22.33 -2.58
N ALA A 19 12.06 -21.51 -1.87
CA ALA A 19 12.17 -21.36 -0.41
C ALA A 19 10.96 -21.85 0.40
N TYR A 20 9.94 -22.42 -0.24
CA TYR A 20 8.62 -22.64 0.37
C TYR A 20 8.53 -23.84 1.34
N LEU A 21 9.60 -24.63 1.52
CA LEU A 21 9.49 -25.95 2.18
C LEU A 21 9.97 -26.02 3.64
N LEU A 22 10.46 -24.94 4.25
CA LEU A 22 11.05 -25.06 5.60
C LEU A 22 10.45 -24.19 6.71
N TYR A 23 9.66 -23.16 6.38
CA TYR A 23 8.84 -22.43 7.35
C TYR A 23 7.66 -21.85 6.56
N PRO A 24 6.38 -22.17 6.87
CA PRO A 24 5.29 -21.40 6.32
C PRO A 24 5.36 -20.02 7.00
N GLU A 25 6.11 -19.09 6.42
CA GLU A 25 5.80 -17.68 6.68
C GLU A 25 4.35 -17.51 6.20
N GLU A 26 3.44 -17.27 7.15
CA GLU A 26 2.07 -16.92 6.81
C GLU A 26 2.13 -15.84 5.73
N PRO A 27 1.48 -16.04 4.56
CA PRO A 27 1.59 -15.11 3.46
C PRO A 27 1.18 -13.72 3.95
N PHE A 28 2.00 -12.71 3.67
CA PHE A 28 1.70 -11.34 4.08
C PHE A 28 0.30 -10.95 3.60
N VAL A 29 -0.59 -10.65 4.54
CA VAL A 29 -1.94 -10.15 4.27
C VAL A 29 -1.89 -8.63 4.38
N HIS A 30 -2.19 -7.95 3.27
CA HIS A 30 -2.21 -6.50 3.24
C HIS A 30 -3.28 -5.97 4.20
N PRO A 31 -2.96 -5.01 5.10
CA PRO A 31 -3.90 -4.54 6.12
C PRO A 31 -5.06 -3.70 5.56
N LEU A 32 -4.95 -3.24 4.31
CA LEU A 32 -5.97 -2.51 3.57
C LEU A 32 -6.34 -3.27 2.30
N PRO A 33 -7.27 -4.25 2.32
CA PRO A 33 -7.75 -4.85 1.08
C PRO A 33 -8.55 -3.81 0.25
N LEU A 34 -8.63 -4.00 -1.07
CA LEU A 34 -9.55 -3.21 -1.90
C LEU A 34 -10.98 -3.42 -1.40
N ILE A 35 -11.66 -2.31 -1.15
CA ILE A 35 -13.04 -2.31 -0.64
C ILE A 35 -13.99 -2.70 -1.77
N GLU A 36 -15.04 -3.46 -1.44
CA GLU A 36 -16.07 -3.87 -2.40
C GLU A 36 -16.62 -2.64 -3.16
N GLY A 37 -16.67 -2.77 -4.49
CA GLY A 37 -17.08 -1.69 -5.39
C GLY A 37 -15.93 -0.89 -5.99
N ASP A 38 -14.72 -0.95 -5.43
CA ASP A 38 -13.53 -0.40 -6.07
C ASP A 38 -12.89 -1.41 -7.04
N THR A 39 -12.31 -0.87 -8.11
CA THR A 39 -11.43 -1.61 -9.02
C THR A 39 -10.25 -0.74 -9.41
N VAL A 40 -9.03 -1.29 -9.42
CA VAL A 40 -7.84 -0.61 -9.92
C VAL A 40 -7.60 -1.04 -11.36
N ALA A 41 -7.76 -0.12 -12.31
CA ALA A 41 -7.59 -0.41 -13.74
C ALA A 41 -6.10 -0.59 -14.13
N SER A 42 -5.22 0.17 -13.51
CA SER A 42 -3.77 0.10 -13.64
C SER A 42 -3.16 0.50 -12.30
N TRP A 43 -2.17 -0.25 -11.84
CA TRP A 43 -1.37 0.15 -10.68
C TRP A 43 -0.28 1.15 -11.06
N ASP A 44 0.02 1.25 -12.35
CA ASP A 44 0.99 2.21 -12.88
C ASP A 44 0.33 3.57 -13.13
N PHE A 45 1.04 4.64 -12.79
CA PHE A 45 0.67 6.02 -13.08
C PHE A 45 1.91 6.84 -13.47
N ALA A 46 1.73 8.06 -13.97
CA ALA A 46 2.85 8.94 -14.30
C ALA A 46 3.47 9.53 -13.00
N GLY A 47 4.47 8.85 -12.44
CA GLY A 47 5.30 9.37 -11.35
C GLY A 47 6.22 10.50 -11.80
N ALA A 48 6.82 11.23 -10.86
CA ALA A 48 7.70 12.38 -11.15
C ALA A 48 8.93 12.04 -12.01
N TYR A 49 9.35 10.77 -12.05
CA TYR A 49 10.51 10.30 -12.83
C TYR A 49 10.12 9.68 -14.17
N THR A 50 8.83 9.68 -14.52
CA THR A 50 8.34 9.14 -15.80
C THR A 50 9.08 9.80 -16.98
N GLY A 51 9.66 8.98 -17.85
CA GLY A 51 10.41 9.45 -19.02
C GLY A 51 11.82 9.96 -18.73
N ASN A 52 12.31 9.87 -17.48
CA ASN A 52 13.68 10.23 -17.10
C ASN A 52 14.46 9.00 -16.62
N GLU A 53 15.16 8.34 -17.55
CA GLU A 53 15.90 7.10 -17.30
C GLU A 53 16.99 7.27 -16.21
N GLU A 54 17.64 8.44 -16.14
CA GLU A 54 18.67 8.71 -15.14
C GLU A 54 18.07 8.74 -13.73
N LEU A 55 16.92 9.42 -13.56
CA LEU A 55 16.25 9.48 -12.26
C LEU A 55 15.66 8.12 -11.87
N VAL A 56 15.11 7.36 -12.82
CA VAL A 56 14.66 5.99 -12.59
C VAL A 56 15.82 5.10 -12.13
N ALA A 57 16.98 5.17 -12.79
CA ALA A 57 18.16 4.39 -12.39
C ALA A 57 18.64 4.76 -10.97
N LYS A 58 18.59 6.04 -10.60
CA LYS A 58 18.91 6.51 -9.23
C LYS A 58 17.93 5.96 -8.20
N ALA A 59 16.62 6.00 -8.47
CA ALA A 59 15.60 5.44 -7.59
C ALA A 59 15.82 3.93 -7.39
N GLN A 60 16.11 3.18 -8.46
CA GLN A 60 16.40 1.75 -8.38
C GLN A 60 17.66 1.44 -7.57
N ALA A 61 18.74 2.21 -7.75
CA ALA A 61 19.95 2.08 -6.96
C ALA A 61 19.69 2.35 -5.47
N GLU A 62 18.86 3.33 -5.15
CA GLU A 62 18.47 3.65 -3.78
C GLU A 62 17.60 2.55 -3.17
N ILE A 63 16.64 1.99 -3.91
CA ILE A 63 15.85 0.82 -3.46
C ILE A 63 16.77 -0.35 -3.14
N ALA A 64 17.76 -0.64 -3.99
CA ALA A 64 18.74 -1.70 -3.75
C ALA A 64 19.58 -1.43 -2.49
N ARG A 65 19.99 -0.18 -2.26
CA ARG A 65 20.68 0.26 -1.03
C ARG A 65 19.82 0.02 0.20
N LEU A 66 18.57 0.50 0.18
CA LEU A 66 17.63 0.38 1.30
C LEU A 66 17.31 -1.09 1.64
N LYS A 67 17.13 -1.94 0.63
CA LYS A 67 16.88 -3.39 0.82
C LYS A 67 18.06 -4.14 1.42
N LYS A 68 19.29 -3.67 1.21
CA LYS A 68 20.49 -4.26 1.83
C LYS A 68 20.52 -4.00 3.34
N GLY A 69 19.83 -2.96 3.82
CA GLY A 69 19.76 -2.58 5.22
C GLY A 69 21.05 -1.95 5.77
N GLY A 70 21.02 -1.63 7.06
CA GLY A 70 22.11 -0.99 7.82
C GLY A 70 21.57 -0.36 9.10
N ASP A 71 22.46 0.03 10.02
CA ASP A 71 22.08 0.55 11.35
C ASP A 71 21.45 1.96 11.31
N GLU A 72 21.40 2.60 10.13
CA GLU A 72 20.98 4.00 9.97
C GLU A 72 19.45 4.18 10.02
N TYR A 73 18.66 3.15 9.66
CA TYR A 73 17.21 3.28 9.53
C TYR A 73 16.45 2.21 10.33
N THR A 74 15.32 2.62 10.93
CA THR A 74 14.41 1.65 11.56
C THR A 74 13.68 0.83 10.49
N PRO A 75 13.18 -0.38 10.84
CA PRO A 75 12.41 -1.20 9.92
C PRO A 75 11.21 -0.49 9.26
N TYR A 76 10.58 0.45 9.97
CA TYR A 76 9.48 1.24 9.41
C TYR A 76 9.96 2.24 8.37
N ILE A 77 11.05 2.95 8.65
CA ILE A 77 11.55 4.02 7.78
C ILE A 77 12.01 3.45 6.44
N TYR A 78 12.68 2.28 6.39
CA TYR A 78 13.08 1.72 5.09
C TYR A 78 11.86 1.36 4.22
N LEU A 79 10.77 0.83 4.80
CA LEU A 79 9.57 0.44 4.05
C LEU A 79 8.94 1.67 3.39
N VAL A 80 8.74 2.74 4.16
CA VAL A 80 8.21 4.01 3.65
C VAL A 80 9.15 4.64 2.64
N SER A 81 10.47 4.62 2.87
CA SER A 81 11.45 5.16 1.91
C SER A 81 11.44 4.40 0.59
N ILE A 82 11.34 3.07 0.60
CA ILE A 82 11.22 2.26 -0.61
C ILE A 82 9.91 2.59 -1.35
N ALA A 83 8.77 2.67 -0.63
CA ALA A 83 7.50 3.06 -1.22
C ALA A 83 7.61 4.43 -1.92
N ASN A 84 8.26 5.41 -1.31
CA ASN A 84 8.47 6.72 -1.91
C ASN A 84 9.30 6.66 -3.21
N GLN A 85 10.27 5.75 -3.33
CA GLN A 85 11.02 5.57 -4.58
C GLN A 85 10.13 4.99 -5.69
N TYR A 86 9.28 4.02 -5.37
CA TYR A 86 8.31 3.48 -6.33
C TYR A 86 7.25 4.50 -6.73
N GLU A 87 6.82 5.34 -5.79
CA GLU A 87 5.90 6.46 -6.04
C GLU A 87 6.48 7.45 -7.06
N LEU A 88 7.77 7.79 -6.94
CA LEU A 88 8.47 8.65 -7.90
C LEU A 88 8.53 8.02 -9.30
N MET A 89 8.67 6.70 -9.39
CA MET A 89 8.70 5.97 -10.65
C MET A 89 7.31 5.68 -11.23
N GLY A 90 6.25 5.79 -10.42
CA GLY A 90 4.89 5.51 -10.86
C GLY A 90 4.40 4.08 -10.65
N ASP A 91 5.16 3.26 -9.92
CA ASP A 91 4.87 1.83 -9.75
C ASP A 91 4.02 1.60 -8.49
N GLY A 92 2.72 1.85 -8.61
CA GLY A 92 1.79 1.86 -7.49
C GLY A 92 1.60 0.50 -6.83
N ALA A 93 1.88 -0.61 -7.52
CA ALA A 93 1.77 -1.95 -6.94
C ALA A 93 2.80 -2.15 -5.83
N TYR A 94 4.04 -1.71 -6.04
CA TYR A 94 5.04 -1.71 -4.98
C TYR A 94 4.75 -0.63 -3.93
N VAL A 95 4.26 0.55 -4.29
CA VAL A 95 3.85 1.56 -3.28
C VAL A 95 2.85 0.95 -2.31
N TYR A 96 1.82 0.27 -2.82
CA TYR A 96 0.82 -0.43 -2.01
C TYR A 96 1.47 -1.47 -1.09
N GLU A 97 2.24 -2.41 -1.64
CA GLU A 97 2.88 -3.49 -0.87
C GLU A 97 3.77 -2.96 0.27
N TYR A 98 4.65 -1.99 -0.01
CA TYR A 98 5.58 -1.47 0.99
C TYR A 98 4.88 -0.63 2.06
N LEU A 99 3.87 0.16 1.70
CA LEU A 99 3.09 0.90 2.68
C LEU A 99 2.21 -0.03 3.54
N GLY A 100 1.66 -1.10 2.97
CA GLY A 100 0.96 -2.13 3.74
C GLY A 100 1.83 -2.79 4.78
N ARG A 101 3.06 -3.17 4.40
CA ARG A 101 4.05 -3.71 5.33
C ARG A 101 4.40 -2.68 6.42
N ALA A 102 4.56 -1.41 6.05
CA ALA A 102 4.85 -0.34 7.00
C ALA A 102 3.70 -0.16 8.01
N ALA A 103 2.45 -0.18 7.55
CA ALA A 103 1.25 -0.09 8.39
C ALA A 103 1.08 -1.31 9.32
N ALA A 104 1.42 -2.52 8.85
CA ALA A 104 1.39 -3.73 9.68
C ALA A 104 2.49 -3.74 10.75
N LEU A 105 3.65 -3.16 10.43
CA LEU A 105 4.81 -3.11 11.33
C LEU A 105 4.66 -2.06 12.44
N ALA A 106 4.08 -0.89 12.12
CA ALA A 106 3.88 0.22 13.05
C ALA A 106 2.40 0.66 13.02
N PRO A 107 1.49 -0.10 13.65
CA PRO A 107 0.05 0.11 13.55
C PRO A 107 -0.44 1.41 14.23
N ASP A 108 0.41 2.05 15.03
CA ASP A 108 0.17 3.32 15.73
C ASP A 108 0.62 4.55 14.93
N THR A 109 1.15 4.37 13.72
CA THR A 109 1.68 5.45 12.90
C THR A 109 0.75 5.74 11.71
N GLY A 110 0.26 6.98 11.61
CA GLY A 110 -0.71 7.37 10.58
C GLY A 110 -0.13 7.60 9.18
N LEU A 111 1.18 7.79 9.05
CA LEU A 111 1.81 8.15 7.78
C LEU A 111 1.66 7.08 6.68
N ALA A 112 1.81 5.79 7.01
CA ALA A 112 1.63 4.73 6.02
C ALA A 112 0.17 4.66 5.52
N TRP A 113 -0.79 4.80 6.43
CA TRP A 113 -2.22 4.87 6.10
C TRP A 113 -2.57 6.10 5.26
N TYR A 114 -2.01 7.27 5.59
CA TYR A 114 -2.19 8.48 4.81
C TYR A 114 -1.68 8.31 3.37
N ASN A 115 -0.47 7.76 3.21
CA ASN A 115 0.10 7.50 1.89
C ASN A 115 -0.68 6.44 1.11
N LEU A 116 -1.24 5.42 1.78
CA LEU A 116 -2.16 4.46 1.15
C LEU A 116 -3.41 5.18 0.64
N GLY A 117 -3.96 6.13 1.39
CA GLY A 117 -5.11 6.94 0.94
C GLY A 117 -4.79 7.74 -0.32
N VAL A 118 -3.63 8.40 -0.35
CA VAL A 118 -3.15 9.15 -1.53
C VAL A 118 -2.98 8.24 -2.75
N LEU A 119 -2.41 7.06 -2.57
CA LEU A 119 -2.26 6.08 -3.64
C LEU A 119 -3.64 5.65 -4.17
N MET A 120 -4.55 5.22 -3.29
CA MET A 120 -5.86 4.72 -3.69
C MET A 120 -6.71 5.78 -4.36
N GLU A 121 -6.65 7.03 -3.89
CA GLU A 121 -7.30 8.16 -4.54
C GLU A 121 -6.78 8.36 -5.97
N ARG A 122 -5.46 8.33 -6.16
CA ARG A 122 -4.84 8.44 -7.49
C ARG A 122 -5.27 7.30 -8.42
N LEU A 123 -5.45 6.11 -7.87
CA LEU A 123 -5.92 4.92 -8.59
C LEU A 123 -7.45 4.87 -8.75
N HIS A 124 -8.16 5.94 -8.33
CA HIS A 124 -9.62 6.04 -8.36
C HIS A 124 -10.36 4.97 -7.54
N ALA A 125 -9.67 4.32 -6.60
CA ALA A 125 -10.24 3.40 -5.61
C ALA A 125 -10.73 4.19 -4.40
N TYR A 126 -11.79 4.98 -4.58
CA TYR A 126 -12.20 6.00 -3.62
C TYR A 126 -12.75 5.43 -2.30
N ARG A 127 -13.41 4.26 -2.31
CA ARG A 127 -13.87 3.62 -1.07
C ARG A 127 -12.68 3.18 -0.22
N THR A 128 -11.67 2.62 -0.87
CA THR A 128 -10.42 2.17 -0.24
C THR A 128 -9.61 3.36 0.25
N ALA A 129 -9.56 4.46 -0.51
CA ALA A 129 -8.91 5.70 -0.10
C ALA A 129 -9.56 6.29 1.16
N LEU A 130 -10.90 6.34 1.21
CA LEU A 130 -11.64 6.83 2.38
C LEU A 130 -11.29 6.04 3.65
N VAL A 131 -11.26 4.70 3.55
CA VAL A 131 -10.88 3.81 4.68
C VAL A 131 -9.45 4.06 5.12
N ALA A 132 -8.52 4.27 4.19
CA ALA A 132 -7.13 4.55 4.51
C ALA A 132 -6.97 5.91 5.23
N TYR A 133 -7.62 6.97 4.75
CA TYR A 133 -7.60 8.27 5.42
C TYR A 133 -8.26 8.24 6.79
N GLN A 134 -9.39 7.54 6.92
CA GLN A 134 -10.04 7.31 8.22
C GLN A 134 -9.08 6.60 9.18
N SER A 135 -8.38 5.57 8.70
CA SER A 135 -7.41 4.83 9.51
C SER A 135 -6.26 5.73 9.95
N ALA A 136 -5.72 6.56 9.06
CA ALA A 136 -4.65 7.51 9.39
C ALA A 136 -5.07 8.48 10.51
N ALA A 137 -6.26 9.08 10.40
CA ALA A 137 -6.82 9.99 11.39
C ALA A 137 -7.15 9.29 12.72
N PHE A 138 -7.57 8.02 12.67
CA PHE A 138 -7.90 7.23 13.86
C PHE A 138 -6.67 6.76 14.63
N VAL A 139 -5.65 6.23 13.95
CA VAL A 139 -4.43 5.74 14.64
C VAL A 139 -3.57 6.89 15.15
N GLN A 140 -3.63 8.05 14.47
CA GLN A 140 -2.90 9.22 14.85
C GLN A 140 -3.72 10.49 14.57
N GLU A 141 -4.25 11.10 15.63
CA GLU A 141 -5.10 12.30 15.56
C GLU A 141 -4.28 13.58 15.26
N LEU A 142 -3.51 13.57 14.18
CA LEU A 142 -2.86 14.78 13.66
C LEU A 142 -3.88 15.61 12.88
N THR A 143 -3.87 16.93 13.10
CA THR A 143 -4.75 17.88 12.40
C THR A 143 -4.79 17.63 10.90
N GLN A 144 -3.63 17.46 10.26
CA GLN A 144 -3.53 17.20 8.82
C GLN A 144 -4.21 15.89 8.36
N TYR A 145 -4.26 14.85 9.19
CA TYR A 145 -4.90 13.58 8.83
C TYR A 145 -6.41 13.67 9.00
N VAL A 146 -6.87 14.29 10.09
CA VAL A 146 -8.29 14.55 10.34
C VAL A 146 -8.86 15.46 9.25
N GLU A 147 -8.18 16.55 8.92
CA GLU A 147 -8.58 17.47 7.86
C GLU A 147 -8.63 16.78 6.50
N ARG A 148 -7.60 15.97 6.15
CA ARG A 148 -7.59 15.23 4.89
C ARG A 148 -8.78 14.26 4.79
N PHE A 149 -9.05 13.51 5.85
CA PHE A 149 -10.18 12.59 5.89
C PHE A 149 -11.52 13.31 5.72
N GLU A 150 -11.75 14.39 6.47
CA GLU A 150 -13.01 15.13 6.39
C GLU A 150 -13.18 15.86 5.04
N GLU A 151 -12.10 16.42 4.49
CA GLU A 151 -12.10 16.99 3.15
C GLU A 151 -12.47 15.94 2.10
N PHE A 152 -11.81 14.78 2.12
CA PHE A 152 -12.07 13.71 1.16
C PHE A 152 -13.51 13.21 1.27
N LYS A 153 -14.01 13.00 2.49
CA LYS A 153 -15.41 12.60 2.74
C LYS A 153 -16.41 13.63 2.21
N SER A 154 -16.11 14.92 2.34
CA SER A 154 -16.93 16.01 1.82
C SER A 154 -16.97 16.06 0.29
N GLN A 155 -15.86 15.74 -0.37
CA GLN A 155 -15.76 15.66 -1.83
C GLN A 155 -16.48 14.43 -2.41
N HIS A 156 -16.64 13.38 -1.60
CA HIS A 156 -17.23 12.10 -1.97
C HIS A 156 -18.44 11.72 -1.10
N PRO A 157 -19.51 12.53 -1.07
CA PRO A 157 -20.68 12.28 -0.21
C PRO A 157 -21.40 10.96 -0.54
N GLU A 158 -21.23 10.43 -1.76
CA GLU A 158 -21.76 9.13 -2.19
C GLU A 158 -21.13 7.93 -1.46
N LEU A 159 -20.00 8.12 -0.78
CA LEU A 159 -19.30 7.09 -0.03
C LEU A 159 -19.70 7.06 1.46
N ALA A 160 -20.44 8.07 1.93
CA ALA A 160 -20.94 8.15 3.29
C ALA A 160 -22.25 7.35 3.42
N SER A 161 -22.14 6.04 3.58
CA SER A 161 -23.28 5.14 3.80
C SER A 161 -22.96 4.03 4.80
#